data_AF-A0A9D4IBM4-F1
#
_entry.id   AF-A0A9D4IBM4-F1
#
_cell.length_a   1.000
_cell.length_b   1.000
_cell.length_c   1.000
_cell.angle_alpha   90.00
_cell.angle_beta   90.00
_cell.angle_gamma   90.00
#
_symmetry.space_group_name_H-M   'P 1'
#
loop_
_entity.id
_entity.type
_entity.pdbx_description
1 polymer ?
#
loop_
_entity_poly.entity_id
_entity_poly.type
_entity_poly.pdbx_seq_one_letter_code
_entity_poly.pdbx_strand_id
1 'polypeptide(L)' 'MLTSTSSSSTTTSTTTTTTTTTSTTTTTTTTTTTTTTTTTTTTTTTTTTTTTATNSTACTSTTTT' A
#
# COMPACT_ATOMS: atom_id res chain seq x y z
N MET A 1 -34.98 26.12 24.47
CA MET A 1 -34.27 24.83 24.34
C MET A 1 -32.87 25.15 23.84
N LEU A 2 -31.83 24.98 24.65
CA LEU A 2 -30.46 25.20 24.19
C LEU A 2 -29.99 23.94 23.45
N THR A 3 -29.89 24.02 22.13
CA THR A 3 -29.27 22.98 21.30
C THR A 3 -27.76 22.97 21.51
N SER A 4 -27.22 21.87 22.04
CA SER A 4 -25.78 21.65 22.14
C SER A 4 -25.25 21.04 20.84
N THR A 5 -24.44 21.79 20.11
CA THR A 5 -23.67 21.25 18.98
C THR A 5 -22.63 20.27 19.52
N SER A 6 -22.74 18.98 19.19
CA SER A 6 -21.71 17.99 19.50
C SER A 6 -20.54 18.15 18.53
N SER A 7 -19.33 18.36 19.05
CA SER A 7 -18.12 18.38 18.23
C SER A 7 -17.80 16.98 17.70
N SER A 8 -17.71 16.81 16.38
CA SER A 8 -17.19 15.58 15.79
C SER A 8 -15.71 15.43 16.13
N SER A 9 -15.31 14.27 16.63
CA SER A 9 -13.90 13.92 16.79
C SER A 9 -13.40 13.29 15.50
N THR A 10 -12.39 13.90 14.88
CA THR A 10 -11.68 13.33 13.72
C THR A 10 -10.58 12.42 14.23
N THR A 11 -10.58 11.14 13.81
CA THR A 11 -9.49 10.21 14.13
C THR A 11 -8.68 9.95 12.86
N THR A 12 -7.40 10.31 12.90
CA THR A 12 -6.45 10.00 11.83
C THR A 12 -5.87 8.61 12.08
N SER A 13 -5.93 7.72 11.10
CA SER A 13 -5.35 6.38 11.16
C SER A 13 -4.32 6.18 10.05
N THR A 14 -3.08 5.86 10.44
CA THR A 14 -1.98 5.57 9.50
C THR A 14 -1.79 4.07 9.40
N THR A 15 -1.86 3.52 8.18
CA THR A 15 -1.61 2.10 7.90
C THR A 15 -0.42 1.96 6.95
N THR A 16 0.58 1.17 7.35
CA THR A 16 1.78 0.89 6.53
C THR A 16 1.68 -0.53 5.98
N THR A 17 1.75 -0.69 4.65
CA THR A 17 1.75 -1.99 3.97
C THR A 17 3.07 -2.20 3.24
N THR A 18 3.72 -3.33 3.50
CA THR A 18 4.99 -3.72 2.84
C THR A 18 4.73 -4.90 1.92
N THR A 19 5.02 -4.75 0.63
CA THR A 19 4.87 -5.80 -0.38
C THR A 19 6.24 -6.17 -0.95
N THR A 20 6.59 -7.45 -0.89
CA THR A 20 7.83 -7.99 -1.46
C THR A 20 7.50 -8.80 -2.71
N THR A 21 8.08 -8.42 -3.85
CA THR A 21 7.92 -9.12 -5.12
C THR A 21 9.26 -9.71 -5.56
N THR A 22 9.29 -11.02 -5.80
CA THR A 22 10.45 -11.73 -6.32
C THR A 22 10.22 -12.06 -7.79
N SER A 23 11.09 -11.58 -8.67
CA SER A 23 11.02 -11.81 -10.12
C SER A 23 12.28 -12.56 -10.59
N THR A 24 12.08 -13.60 -11.40
CA THR A 24 13.16 -14.38 -12.01
C THR A 24 13.21 -14.11 -13.51
N THR A 25 14.32 -13.56 -13.99
CA THR A 25 14.56 -13.28 -15.42
C THR A 25 15.64 -14.22 -15.93
N THR A 26 15.34 -15.00 -16.97
CA THR A 26 16.31 -15.89 -17.62
C THR A 26 16.78 -15.27 -18.93
N THR A 27 18.09 -15.06 -19.07
CA THR A 27 18.71 -14.51 -20.28
C THR A 27 19.55 -15.59 -20.95
N THR A 28 19.23 -15.93 -22.19
CA THR A 28 19.99 -16.89 -23.01
C THR A 28 20.89 -16.13 -23.98
N THR A 29 22.20 -16.27 -23.84
CA THR A 29 23.17 -15.66 -24.75
C THR A 29 23.75 -16.75 -25.67
N THR A 30 23.58 -16.55 -26.99
CA THR A 30 24.17 -17.46 -28.00
C THR A 30 25.50 -16.90 -28.47
N THR A 31 26.59 -17.61 -28.19
CA THR A 31 27.94 -17.27 -28.67
C THR A 31 28.22 -18.02 -29.97
N THR A 32 28.81 -17.35 -30.96
CA THR A 32 29.12 -17.87 -32.30
C THR A 32 30.27 -18.88 -32.29
N THR A 33 30.18 -19.94 -31.47
CA THR A 33 31.06 -21.12 -31.42
C THR A 33 30.39 -22.15 -30.51
N THR A 34 29.26 -22.74 -30.95
CA THR A 34 28.54 -23.89 -30.34
C THR A 34 28.25 -23.91 -28.82
N THR A 35 28.59 -22.86 -28.08
CA THR A 35 28.50 -22.78 -26.62
C THR A 35 27.36 -21.83 -26.27
N THR A 36 26.24 -22.42 -25.83
CA THR A 36 25.09 -21.70 -25.30
C THR A 36 25.28 -21.47 -23.81
N THR A 37 25.29 -20.21 -23.38
CA THR A 37 25.37 -19.84 -21.95
C THR A 37 24.01 -19.30 -21.50
N THR A 38 23.41 -19.96 -20.52
CA THR A 38 22.15 -19.53 -19.88
C THR A 38 22.47 -18.87 -18.55
N THR A 39 22.12 -17.59 -18.41
CA THR A 39 22.28 -16.83 -17.16
C THR A 39 20.91 -16.57 -16.56
N THR A 40 20.68 -17.07 -15.35
CA THR A 40 19.45 -16.83 -14.58
C THR A 40 19.72 -15.73 -13.54
N THR A 41 19.01 -14.62 -13.64
CA THR A 41 19.11 -13.50 -12.69
C THR A 41 17.83 -13.42 -11.87
N THR A 42 17.95 -13.52 -10.55
CA THR A 42 16.84 -13.32 -9.60
C THR A 42 16.91 -11.90 -9.05
N THR A 43 15.84 -11.13 -9.19
CA THR A 43 15.72 -9.77 -8.66
C THR A 43 14.60 -9.72 -7.64
N THR A 44 14.93 -9.30 -6.42
CA THR A 44 13.97 -9.09 -5.34
C THR A 44 13.72 -7.60 -5.19
N THR A 45 12.46 -7.17 -5.32
CA THR A 45 12.05 -5.78 -5.16
C THR A 45 11.07 -5.66 -3.99
N THR A 46 11.44 -4.85 -3.00
CA THR A 46 10.60 -4.54 -1.84
C THR A 46 9.99 -3.16 -2.01
N THR A 47 8.66 -3.05 -1.94
CA THR A 47 7.95 -1.77 -2.03
C THR A 47 7.14 -1.53 -0.76
N THR A 48 7.39 -0.41 -0.09
CA THR A 48 6.67 0.01 1.12
C THR A 48 5.71 1.13 0.75
N THR A 49 4.42 0.98 1.07
CA THR A 49 3.39 1.99 0.82
C THR A 49 2.73 2.38 2.14
N THR A 50 2.74 3.68 2.45
CA THR A 50 2.10 4.25 3.64
C THR A 50 0.83 4.97 3.21
N THR A 51 -0.31 4.56 3.76
CA THR A 51 -1.61 5.17 3.49
C THR A 51 -2.14 5.82 4.77
N THR A 52 -2.43 7.12 4.70
CA THR A 52 -3.07 7.86 5.80
C THR A 52 -4.55 8.03 5.47
N ALA A 53 -5.43 7.44 6.29
CA ALA A 53 -6.87 7.62 6.19
C ALA A 53 -7.36 8.55 7.29
N THR A 54 -8.14 9.57 6.91
CA THR A 54 -8.84 10.46 7.85
C THR A 54 -10.28 9.98 7.97
N ASN A 55 -10.62 9.36 9.10
CA ASN A 55 -12.00 8.97 9.39
C ASN A 55 -12.66 10.08 10.22
N SER A 56 -13.71 10.69 9.67
CA SER A 56 -14.61 11.57 10.42
C SER A 56 -15.87 10.81 10.78
N THR A 57 -16.09 10.55 12.07
CA THR A 57 -17.37 10.04 12.55
C THR A 57 -18.36 11.20 12.54
N ALA A 58 -19.35 11.18 11.64
CA ALA A 58 -20.36 12.21 11.58
C ALA A 58 -21.17 12.22 12.89
N CYS A 59 -21.25 13.36 13.58
CA CYS A 59 -22.17 13.52 14.70
C CYS A 59 -23.59 13.55 14.16
N THR A 60 -24.35 12.47 14.33
CA THR A 60 -25.81 12.51 14.19
C THR A 60 -26.40 13.24 15.38
N SER A 61 -26.71 14.53 15.21
CA SER A 61 -27.49 15.28 16.18
C SER A 61 -28.96 14.80 16.15
N THR A 62 -29.35 13.92 17.07
CA THR A 62 -30.75 13.65 17.34
C THR A 62 -31.36 14.83 18.10
N THR A 63 -32.16 15.64 17.42
CA THR A 63 -32.99 16.68 18.05
C THR A 63 -34.17 16.00 18.75
N THR A 64 -34.13 15.85 20.07
CA THR A 64 -35.34 15.59 20.86
C THR A 64 -36.09 16.91 21.06
N THR A 65 -37.43 16.88 20.89
CA THR A 65 -38.36 18.01 21.03
C THR A 65 -38.72 18.30 22.48
#